data_AF-A0A954PI14-F1
#
_entry.id   AF-A0A954PI14-F1
#
_cell.length_a   1.000
_cell.length_b   1.000
_cell.length_c   1.000
_cell.angle_alpha   90.00
_cell.angle_beta   90.00
_cell.angle_gamma   90.00
#
_symmetry.space_group_name_H-M   'P 1'
#
loop_
_entity.id
_entity.type
_entity.pdbx_description
1 polymer ?
#
loop_
_entity_poly.entity_id
_entity_poly.type
_entity_poly.pdbx_seq_one_letter_code
_entity_poly.pdbx_strand_id
1 'polypeptide(L)' 'MEFDNLSNRVIGCAIEVHRHLGPGLLESVYEQCLAHELNRNGITFQLQCPQPVPYKDIRLDCGYRIDILV' A
#
# COMPACT_ATOMS: atom_id res chain seq x y z
N MET A 1 17.95 -9.85 9.89
CA MET A 1 16.55 -9.57 9.54
C MET A 1 16.37 -10.10 8.13
N GLU A 2 15.86 -11.32 7.98
CA GLU A 2 15.45 -11.80 6.66
C GLU A 2 14.13 -11.12 6.33
N PHE A 3 14.11 -10.35 5.25
CA PHE A 3 12.86 -9.88 4.67
C PHE A 3 12.14 -11.08 4.11
N ASP A 4 10.91 -11.33 4.57
CA ASP A 4 10.07 -12.41 4.07
C ASP A 4 9.95 -12.35 2.54
N ASN A 5 9.77 -13.50 1.87
CA ASN A 5 9.61 -13.61 0.43
C ASN A 5 8.53 -12.65 -0.11
N LEU A 6 7.47 -12.46 0.67
CA LEU A 6 6.42 -11.49 0.40
C LEU A 6 6.95 -10.06 0.27
N SER A 7 7.76 -9.60 1.23
CA SER A 7 8.34 -8.24 1.21
C SER A 7 9.17 -8.00 -0.05
N ASN A 8 9.98 -8.98 -0.46
CA ASN A 8 10.77 -8.88 -1.70
C ASN A 8 9.88 -8.73 -2.95
N ARG A 9 8.75 -9.46 -3.00
CA ARG A 9 7.79 -9.37 -4.10
C ARG A 9 7.08 -8.02 -4.13
N VAL A 10 6.65 -7.50 -2.97
CA VAL A 10 6.02 -6.19 -2.85
C VAL A 10 6.98 -5.08 -3.27
N ILE A 11 8.23 -5.13 -2.81
CA ILE A 11 9.28 -4.17 -3.21
C ILE A 11 9.51 -4.23 -4.73
N GLY A 12 9.55 -5.43 -5.32
CA GLY A 12 9.65 -5.61 -6.77
C GLY A 12 8.51 -4.92 -7.52
N CYS A 13 7.26 -5.06 -7.05
CA CYS A 13 6.11 -4.38 -7.64
C CYS A 13 6.26 -2.84 -7.59
N ALA A 14 6.68 -2.30 -6.44
CA ALA A 14 6.90 -0.86 -6.29
C ALA A 14 8.03 -0.33 -7.18
N ILE A 15 9.11 -1.09 -7.34
CA ILE A 15 10.21 -0.77 -8.26
C ILE A 15 9.70 -0.73 -9.71
N GLU A 16 8.88 -1.69 -10.13
CA GLU A 16 8.31 -1.71 -11.48
C GLU A 16 7.45 -0.46 -11.76
N VAL A 17 6.59 -0.08 -10.80
CA VAL A 17 5.80 1.17 -10.90
C VAL A 17 6.72 2.38 -11.07
N HIS A 18 7.74 2.52 -10.22
CA HIS A 18 8.66 3.66 -10.29
C HIS A 18 9.48 3.67 -11.58
N ARG A 19 9.94 2.50 -12.03
CA ARG A 19 10.72 2.32 -13.27
C ARG A 19 9.93 2.73 -14.50
N HIS A 20 8.61 2.50 -14.51
CA HIS A 20 7.75 2.85 -15.63
C HIS A 20 7.28 4.31 -15.61
N LEU A 21 6.86 4.82 -14.44
CA LEU A 21 6.23 6.15 -14.34
C LEU A 21 7.22 7.27 -14.01
N GLY A 22 8.32 6.97 -13.31
CA GLY A 22 9.17 7.98 -12.70
C GLY A 22 8.43 8.80 -11.62
N PRO A 23 9.07 9.87 -11.09
CA PRO A 23 8.47 10.77 -10.11
C PRO A 23 7.58 11.86 -10.76
N GLY A 24 6.75 12.54 -9.96
CA GLY A 24 6.06 13.77 -10.36
C GLY A 24 4.54 13.65 -10.56
N LEU A 25 3.96 12.50 -10.27
CA LEU A 25 2.51 12.27 -10.32
C LEU A 25 1.88 12.39 -8.93
N LEU A 26 0.55 12.43 -8.90
CA LEU A 26 -0.22 12.38 -7.66
C LEU A 26 -0.04 11.02 -6.98
N GLU A 27 -0.03 11.02 -5.65
CA GLU A 27 0.04 9.81 -4.82
C GLU A 27 -1.01 8.77 -5.20
N SER A 28 -2.25 9.20 -5.45
CA SER A 28 -3.35 8.33 -5.87
C SER A 28 -3.05 7.57 -7.17
N VAL A 29 -2.19 8.10 -8.05
CA VAL A 29 -1.78 7.38 -9.26
C VAL A 29 -0.83 6.25 -8.89
N TYR A 30 0.16 6.50 -8.03
CA TYR A 30 1.10 5.47 -7.57
C TYR A 30 0.40 4.36 -6.78
N GLU A 31 -0.57 4.70 -5.93
CA GLU A 31 -1.38 3.72 -5.21
C GLU A 31 -2.08 2.75 -6.19
N GLN A 32 -2.79 3.29 -7.19
CA GLN A 32 -3.55 2.48 -8.14
C GLN A 32 -2.63 1.63 -9.03
N CYS A 33 -1.47 2.16 -9.42
CA CYS A 33 -0.48 1.40 -10.17
C CYS A 33 0.14 0.27 -9.34
N LEU A 34 0.44 0.53 -8.06
CA LEU A 34 0.97 -0.51 -7.17
C LEU A 34 -0.08 -1.59 -6.89
N ALA A 35 -1.33 -1.20 -6.65
CA ALA A 35 -2.45 -2.13 -6.54
C ALA A 35 -2.57 -3.05 -7.77
N HIS A 36 -2.40 -2.49 -8.97
CA HIS A 36 -2.40 -3.25 -10.21
C HIS A 36 -1.25 -4.27 -10.27
N GLU A 37 -0.03 -3.88 -9.93
CA GLU A 37 1.13 -4.78 -9.92
C GLU A 37 1.01 -5.88 -8.85
N LEU A 38 0.52 -5.55 -7.65
CA LEU A 38 0.26 -6.53 -6.59
C LEU A 38 -0.75 -7.58 -7.05
N ASN A 39 -1.85 -7.15 -7.69
CA ASN A 39 -2.87 -8.06 -8.24
C ASN A 39 -2.29 -8.96 -9.35
N ARG A 40 -1.50 -8.40 -10.28
CA ARG A 40 -0.82 -9.18 -11.34
C ARG A 40 0.13 -10.22 -10.79
N ASN A 41 0.77 -9.94 -9.65
CA ASN A 41 1.67 -10.85 -8.97
C ASN A 41 0.95 -11.80 -8.00
N GLY A 42 -0.40 -11.80 -7.96
CA GLY A 42 -1.20 -12.69 -7.12
C GLY A 42 -0.97 -12.45 -5.62
N ILE A 43 -0.69 -11.21 -5.23
CA ILE A 43 -0.53 -10.80 -3.83
C ILE A 43 -1.88 -10.27 -3.36
N THR A 44 -2.38 -10.80 -2.24
CA THR A 44 -3.60 -10.30 -1.60
C THR A 44 -3.31 -8.96 -0.94
N PHE A 45 -4.20 -7.97 -1.12
CA PHE A 45 -4.09 -6.68 -0.46
C PHE A 45 -5.47 -6.02 -0.28
N GLN A 46 -5.50 -4.95 0.50
CA GLN A 46 -6.64 -4.06 0.68
C GLN A 46 -6.20 -2.60 0.49
N LEU A 47 -7.09 -1.77 -0.06
CA LEU A 47 -6.83 -0.34 -0.27
C LEU A 47 -7.59 0.51 0.73
N GLN A 48 -7.00 1.65 1.09
CA GLN A 48 -7.65 2.71 1.86
C GLN A 48 -8.34 2.19 3.13
N CYS A 49 -7.64 1.32 3.88
CA CYS A 49 -8.19 0.65 5.05
C CYS A 49 -8.39 1.66 6.19
N PRO A 50 -9.61 1.84 6.73
CA PRO A 50 -9.85 2.68 7.90
C PRO A 50 -8.99 2.26 9.08
N GLN A 51 -8.26 3.21 9.65
CA GLN A 51 -7.50 3.00 10.89
C GLN A 51 -8.00 3.93 12.00
N PRO A 52 -8.98 3.49 12.81
CA PRO A 52 -9.41 4.23 13.97
C PRO A 52 -8.29 4.36 15.00
N VAL A 53 -8.21 5.52 15.66
CA VAL A 53 -7.24 5.77 16.72
C VAL A 53 -7.88 5.43 18.07
N PRO A 54 -7.32 4.51 18.87
CA PRO A 54 -7.75 4.33 20.24
C PRO A 54 -7.37 5.56 21.06
N TYR A 55 -8.37 6.17 21.71
CA TYR A 55 -8.16 7.32 22.59
C TYR A 55 -8.97 7.12 23.87
N LYS A 56 -8.29 6.75 24.96
CA LYS A 56 -8.92 6.33 26.23
C LYS A 56 -9.95 5.21 25.95
N ASP A 57 -11.20 5.41 26.34
CA ASP A 57 -12.29 4.44 26.23
C ASP A 57 -13.07 4.55 24.91
N ILE A 58 -12.64 5.40 23.97
CA ILE A 58 -13.28 5.58 22.67
C ILE A 58 -12.35 5.23 21.50
N ARG A 59 -12.95 4.86 20.37
CA ARG A 59 -12.26 4.75 19.08
C ARG A 59 -12.63 5.96 18.22
N LEU A 60 -11.65 6.79 17.91
CA LEU A 60 -11.84 7.95 17.05
C LEU A 60 -11.62 7.55 15.59
N ASP A 61 -12.64 7.71 14.75
CA ASP A 61 -12.47 7.68 13.29
C ASP A 61 -12.00 9.06 12.82
N CYS A 62 -10.70 9.32 12.99
CA CYS A 62 -10.07 10.59 12.60
C CYS A 62 -9.81 10.69 11.07
N GLY A 63 -10.34 9.75 10.27
CA GLY A 63 -10.13 9.73 8.83
C GLY A 63 -8.77 9.17 8.38
N TYR A 64 -7.98 8.57 9.28
CA TYR A 64 -6.76 7.87 8.86
C TYR A 64 -7.12 6.65 8.00
N ARG A 65 -6.41 6.51 6.88
CA ARG A 65 -6.53 5.40 5.95
C ARG A 65 -5.13 4.87 5.68
N ILE A 66 -4.97 3.55 5.76
CA ILE A 66 -3.77 2.87 5.27
C ILE A 66 -3.96 2.75 3.76
N ASP A 67 -3.06 3.33 2.97
CA ASP A 67 -3.22 3.34 1.50
C ASP A 67 -3.27 1.93 0.93
N ILE A 68 -2.33 1.07 1.36
CA ILE A 68 -2.28 -0.34 0.97
C ILE A 68 -1.91 -1.20 2.19
N LEU A 69 -2.72 -2.21 2.48
CA LEU A 69 -2.44 -3.26 3.46
C LEU A 69 -2.24 -4.59 2.74
N VAL A 70 -1.06 -5.19 2.89
CA VAL A 70 -0.65 -6.48 2.32
C VAL A 70 -0.49 -7.50 3.44
#